data_AF-A0A0B1SZX8-F1
#
_entry.id   AF-A0A0B1SZX8-F1
#
_cell.length_a   1.000
_cell.length_b   1.000
_cell.length_c   1.000
_cell.angle_alpha   90.00
_cell.angle_beta   90.00
_cell.angle_gamma   90.00
#
_symmetry.space_group_name_H-M   'P 1'
#
loop_
_entity.id
_entity.type
_entity.pdbx_description
1 polymer ?
#
loop_
_entity_poly.entity_id
_entity_poly.type
_entity_poly.pdbx_seq_one_letter_code
_entity_poly.pdbx_strand_id
1 'polypeptide(L)'
;MSLGLTRFCISKVDPSIHSGNVHVFVHKMEGTDLKEILKVIPLSYVLHSYFMLHEMFGRAVTDTERRTGSPASVVTILDLKGLNLADFLNPLSAQVQLARLVVKVWSEYFSDNMCKLLLINPPGIVSLMFKISKFIMDSRTVSKLAFLNDLSELQNYLEPQAIPVEYGGTWRDDSGFAHPPEGCTRPLQPVLSVDHRGVS
;
A
#
# COMPACT_ATOMS: atom_id res chain seq x y z
N MET A 1 19.01 4.79 7.32
CA MET A 1 18.48 4.38 6.00
C MET A 1 16.98 4.00 6.04
N SER A 2 16.27 4.15 7.17
CA SER A 2 14.84 3.78 7.32
C SER A 2 13.86 4.97 7.39
N LEU A 3 14.30 6.23 7.24
CA LEU A 3 13.50 7.40 7.60
C LEU A 3 12.22 7.63 6.78
N GLY A 4 12.13 7.07 5.56
CA GLY A 4 10.97 7.25 4.68
C GLY A 4 9.83 6.28 4.98
N LEU A 5 10.14 4.99 5.11
CA LEU A 5 9.14 3.92 5.28
C LEU A 5 8.56 3.85 6.70
N THR A 6 9.25 4.35 7.72
CA THR A 6 8.72 4.40 9.10
C THR A 6 7.53 5.35 9.27
N ARG A 7 7.29 6.21 8.29
CA ARG A 7 6.16 7.16 8.26
C ARG A 7 4.96 6.66 7.49
N PHE A 8 5.03 5.44 6.95
CA PHE A 8 3.90 4.75 6.35
C PHE A 8 3.55 3.54 7.20
N CYS A 9 2.26 3.29 7.35
CA CYS A 9 1.76 2.10 8.04
C CYS A 9 1.67 0.95 7.02
N ILE A 10 2.80 0.32 6.72
CA ILE A 10 2.90 -0.77 5.73
C ILE A 10 3.31 -2.08 6.39
N SER A 11 3.03 -3.20 5.73
CA SER A 11 3.52 -4.52 6.14
C SER A 11 4.93 -4.78 5.62
N LYS A 12 5.59 -5.76 6.21
CA LYS A 12 6.79 -6.33 5.62
C LYS A 12 6.39 -7.14 4.38
N VAL A 13 7.20 -7.08 3.32
CA VAL A 13 7.09 -8.06 2.23
C VAL A 13 7.73 -9.35 2.74
N ASP A 14 6.89 -10.28 3.16
CA ASP A 14 7.33 -11.60 3.63
C ASP A 14 7.00 -12.66 2.57
N PRO A 15 8.00 -13.29 1.93
CA PRO A 15 7.78 -14.29 0.89
C PRO A 15 7.04 -15.55 1.36
N SER A 16 6.90 -15.76 2.66
CA SER A 16 6.11 -16.87 3.23
C SER A 16 4.61 -16.56 3.30
N ILE A 17 4.22 -15.30 3.20
CA ILE A 17 2.82 -14.86 3.27
C ILE A 17 2.29 -14.74 1.84
N HIS A 18 1.59 -15.79 1.40
CA HIS A 18 1.06 -15.86 0.04
C HIS A 18 -0.26 -16.61 -0.04
N SER A 19 -1.06 -16.24 -1.05
CA SER A 19 -2.26 -16.96 -1.51
C SER A 19 -1.90 -17.68 -2.80
N GLY A 20 -1.67 -19.00 -2.76
CA GLY A 20 -0.98 -19.70 -3.86
C GLY A 20 0.39 -19.05 -4.19
N ASN A 21 0.59 -18.62 -5.44
CA ASN A 21 1.81 -17.90 -5.86
C ASN A 21 1.70 -16.36 -5.77
N VAL A 22 0.67 -15.85 -5.09
CA VAL A 22 0.41 -14.41 -4.96
C VAL A 22 0.88 -13.92 -3.60
N HIS A 23 1.91 -13.07 -3.60
CA HIS A 23 2.39 -12.40 -2.39
C HIS A 23 1.44 -11.27 -1.98
N VAL A 24 1.27 -11.06 -0.68
CA VAL A 24 0.38 -10.01 -0.16
C VAL A 24 1.18 -8.90 0.52
N PHE A 25 0.86 -7.66 0.15
CA PHE A 25 1.39 -6.45 0.79
C PHE A 25 0.25 -5.60 1.33
N VAL A 26 0.38 -5.09 2.55
CA VAL A 26 -0.65 -4.27 3.20
C VAL A 26 -0.13 -2.86 3.41
N HIS A 27 -0.96 -1.87 3.09
CA HIS A 27 -0.70 -0.46 3.35
C HIS A 27 -1.95 0.19 3.94
N LYS A 28 -1.81 0.84 5.08
CA LYS A 28 -2.88 1.57 5.76
C LYS A 28 -2.67 3.08 5.66
N MET A 29 -3.75 3.78 5.33
CA MET A 29 -3.79 5.23 5.29
C MET A 29 -4.12 5.84 6.67
N GLU A 30 -4.58 5.05 7.64
CA GLU A 30 -4.96 5.55 8.96
C GLU A 30 -3.77 6.24 9.64
N GLY A 31 -4.00 7.48 10.09
CA GLY A 31 -2.98 8.36 10.66
C GLY A 31 -2.04 9.03 9.64
N THR A 32 -2.05 8.63 8.37
CA THR A 32 -1.17 9.22 7.35
C THR A 32 -1.59 10.65 7.05
N ASP A 33 -0.75 11.62 7.42
CA ASP A 33 -0.94 13.02 7.07
C ASP A 33 -0.13 13.36 5.79
N LEU A 34 -0.82 13.32 4.65
CA LEU A 34 -0.21 13.65 3.35
C LEU A 34 0.29 15.10 3.27
N LYS A 35 -0.32 16.04 3.99
CA LYS A 35 0.12 17.45 4.02
C LYS A 35 1.46 17.56 4.74
N GLU A 36 1.59 16.91 5.89
CA GLU A 36 2.83 16.93 6.65
C GLU A 36 3.95 16.15 5.95
N ILE A 37 3.63 15.01 5.32
CA ILE A 37 4.58 14.27 4.48
C ILE A 37 5.17 15.19 3.40
N LEU A 38 4.33 15.94 2.69
CA LEU A 38 4.78 16.83 1.62
C LEU A 38 5.56 18.06 2.11
N LYS A 39 5.34 18.50 3.35
CA LYS A 39 6.10 19.59 3.96
C LYS A 39 7.49 19.16 4.42
N VAL A 40 7.61 17.94 4.95
CA VAL A 40 8.81 17.51 5.68
C VAL A 40 9.68 16.53 4.89
N ILE A 41 9.10 15.77 3.97
CA ILE A 41 9.83 14.74 3.20
C ILE A 41 10.07 15.25 1.78
N PRO A 42 11.34 15.29 1.31
CA PRO A 42 11.62 15.54 -0.09
C PRO A 42 10.94 14.48 -0.97
N LEU A 43 10.28 14.91 -2.05
CA LEU A 43 9.60 14.01 -2.99
C LEU A 43 10.52 12.88 -3.52
N SER A 44 11.82 13.14 -3.66
CA SER A 44 12.80 12.13 -4.05
C SER A 44 12.90 10.95 -3.09
N TYR A 45 12.69 11.16 -1.78
CA TYR A 45 12.69 10.10 -0.77
C TYR A 45 11.42 9.25 -0.87
N VAL A 46 10.28 9.89 -1.16
CA VAL A 46 9.03 9.17 -1.39
C VAL A 46 9.18 8.28 -2.63
N LEU A 47 9.65 8.85 -3.74
CA LEU A 47 9.95 8.10 -4.96
C LEU A 47 10.92 6.94 -4.71
N HIS A 48 12.04 7.19 -4.05
CA HIS A 48 13.02 6.16 -3.70
C HIS A 48 12.40 5.03 -2.88
N SER A 49 11.51 5.34 -1.95
CA SER A 49 10.80 4.33 -1.14
C SER A 49 9.92 3.43 -2.02
N TYR A 50 9.21 4.00 -3.00
CA TYR A 50 8.43 3.21 -3.96
C TYR A 50 9.30 2.37 -4.90
N PHE A 51 10.44 2.89 -5.35
CA PHE A 51 11.42 2.12 -6.13
C PHE A 51 11.92 0.89 -5.35
N MET A 52 12.28 1.07 -4.07
CA MET A 52 12.71 -0.02 -3.21
C MET A 52 11.62 -1.06 -2.97
N LEU A 53 10.37 -0.61 -2.76
CA LEU A 53 9.23 -1.51 -2.59
C LEU A 53 9.02 -2.39 -3.83
N HIS A 54 9.12 -1.80 -5.02
CA HIS A 54 8.98 -2.55 -6.26
C HIS A 54 10.12 -3.53 -6.53
N GLU A 55 11.36 -3.16 -6.20
CA GLU A 55 12.49 -4.09 -6.24
C GLU A 55 12.23 -5.31 -5.31
N MET A 56 11.69 -5.07 -4.11
CA MET A 56 11.30 -6.15 -3.19
C MET A 56 10.20 -7.03 -3.79
N PHE A 57 9.19 -6.45 -4.42
CA PHE A 57 8.15 -7.21 -5.13
C PHE A 57 8.73 -8.07 -6.25
N GLY A 58 9.62 -7.51 -7.07
CA GLY A 58 10.29 -8.23 -8.15
C GLY A 58 11.06 -9.44 -7.65
N ARG A 59 11.85 -9.27 -6.58
CA ARG A 59 12.59 -10.38 -5.96
C ARG A 59 11.66 -11.47 -5.44
N ALA A 60 10.60 -11.10 -4.72
CA ALA A 60 9.64 -12.07 -4.19
C ALA A 60 8.95 -12.87 -5.31
N VAL A 61 8.52 -12.20 -6.39
CA VAL A 61 7.92 -12.84 -7.56
C VAL A 61 8.93 -13.78 -8.21
N THR A 62 10.11 -13.29 -8.60
CA THR A 62 11.13 -14.10 -9.26
C THR A 62 11.57 -15.31 -8.43
N ASP A 63 11.71 -15.16 -7.12
CA ASP A 63 12.08 -16.26 -6.22
C ASP A 63 10.98 -17.33 -6.14
N THR A 64 9.71 -16.93 -6.09
CA THR A 64 8.59 -17.87 -6.14
C THR A 64 8.50 -18.56 -7.50
N GLU A 65 8.62 -17.84 -8.61
CA GLU A 65 8.59 -18.43 -9.95
C GLU A 65 9.72 -19.43 -10.16
N ARG A 66 10.93 -19.10 -9.69
CA ARG A 66 12.09 -20.02 -9.74
C ARG A 66 11.83 -21.29 -8.93
N ARG A 67 11.20 -21.17 -7.76
CA ARG A 67 10.93 -22.29 -6.85
C ARG A 67 9.78 -23.19 -7.33
N THR A 68 8.74 -22.60 -7.90
CA THR A 68 7.50 -23.32 -8.25
C THR A 68 7.40 -23.67 -9.74
N GLY A 69 8.21 -23.03 -10.59
CA GLY A 69 8.11 -23.15 -12.05
C GLY A 69 6.82 -22.57 -12.64
N SER A 70 6.06 -21.80 -11.86
CA SER A 70 4.75 -21.27 -12.22
C SER A 70 4.70 -19.75 -12.01
N PRO A 71 3.89 -19.00 -12.78
CA PRO A 71 3.78 -17.56 -12.62
C PRO A 71 3.45 -17.13 -11.19
N ALA A 72 4.05 -16.01 -10.76
CA ALA A 72 3.79 -15.41 -9.46
C ALA A 72 3.42 -13.93 -9.61
N SER A 73 2.83 -13.35 -8.55
CA SER A 73 2.43 -11.95 -8.58
C SER A 73 2.31 -11.37 -7.17
N VAL A 74 1.97 -10.10 -7.08
CA VAL A 74 1.72 -9.37 -5.85
C VAL A 74 0.31 -8.78 -5.87
N VAL A 75 -0.39 -8.90 -4.76
CA VAL A 75 -1.61 -8.14 -4.45
C VAL A 75 -1.29 -7.16 -3.34
N THR A 76 -1.71 -5.91 -3.53
CA THR A 76 -1.68 -4.91 -2.46
C THR A 76 -3.07 -4.72 -1.89
N ILE A 77 -3.21 -4.84 -0.56
CA ILE A 77 -4.38 -4.40 0.19
C ILE A 77 -4.08 -2.97 0.66
N LEU A 78 -4.87 -2.01 0.18
CA LEU A 78 -4.80 -0.61 0.56
C LEU A 78 -6.00 -0.24 1.41
N ASP A 79 -5.77 -0.10 2.71
CA ASP A 79 -6.79 0.35 3.66
C ASP A 79 -6.89 1.87 3.65
N LEU A 80 -8.02 2.37 3.13
CA LEU A 80 -8.28 3.79 2.95
C LEU A 80 -8.87 4.45 4.20
N LYS A 81 -9.03 3.71 5.31
CA LYS A 81 -9.51 4.27 6.57
C LYS A 81 -8.62 5.45 6.99
N GLY A 82 -9.27 6.54 7.42
CA GLY A 82 -8.58 7.78 7.83
C GLY A 82 -8.16 8.69 6.69
N LEU A 83 -8.32 8.29 5.43
CA LEU A 83 -8.08 9.17 4.29
C LEU A 83 -9.16 10.25 4.19
N ASN A 84 -8.76 11.52 4.05
CA ASN A 84 -9.71 12.61 3.86
C ASN A 84 -10.01 12.80 2.36
N LEU A 85 -11.22 12.43 1.95
CA LEU A 85 -11.66 12.56 0.55
C LEU A 85 -11.60 14.00 0.03
N ALA A 86 -11.77 15.00 0.91
CA ALA A 86 -11.73 16.41 0.53
C ALA A 86 -10.36 16.83 -0.05
N ASP A 87 -9.27 16.18 0.38
CA ASP A 87 -7.93 16.47 -0.13
C ASP A 87 -7.75 16.09 -1.61
N PHE A 88 -8.65 15.23 -2.13
CA PHE A 88 -8.64 14.73 -3.51
C PHE A 88 -9.70 15.39 -4.42
N LEU A 89 -10.53 16.30 -3.88
CA LEU A 89 -11.53 17.01 -4.67
C LEU A 89 -10.92 18.11 -5.55
N ASN A 90 -9.83 18.74 -5.10
CA ASN A 90 -9.09 19.71 -5.90
C ASN A 90 -8.03 19.00 -6.75
N PRO A 91 -8.17 18.94 -8.08
CA PRO A 91 -7.24 18.24 -8.96
C PRO A 91 -5.81 18.80 -8.95
N LEU A 92 -5.64 20.05 -8.50
CA LEU A 92 -4.35 20.74 -8.41
C LEU A 92 -3.73 20.66 -7.01
N SER A 93 -4.40 20.00 -6.05
CA SER A 93 -3.88 19.85 -4.69
C SER A 93 -2.55 19.09 -4.69
N ALA A 94 -1.68 19.42 -3.74
CA ALA A 94 -0.40 18.76 -3.60
C ALA A 94 -0.56 17.24 -3.34
N GLN A 95 -1.66 16.83 -2.70
CA GLN A 95 -2.03 15.44 -2.43
C GLN A 95 -2.38 14.70 -3.72
N VAL A 96 -3.16 15.32 -4.61
CA VAL A 96 -3.46 14.75 -5.93
C VAL A 96 -2.20 14.67 -6.78
N GLN A 97 -1.33 15.69 -6.74
CA GLN A 97 -0.04 15.65 -7.47
C GLN A 97 0.85 14.52 -6.97
N LEU A 98 0.94 14.31 -5.64
CA LEU A 98 1.66 13.19 -5.05
C LEU A 98 1.06 11.84 -5.48
N ALA A 99 -0.26 11.70 -5.39
CA ALA A 99 -0.95 10.47 -5.81
C ALA A 99 -0.70 10.18 -7.29
N ARG A 100 -0.76 11.20 -8.16
CA ARG A 100 -0.43 11.07 -9.59
C ARG A 100 1.00 10.63 -9.82
N LEU A 101 1.95 11.20 -9.06
CA LEU A 101 3.36 10.82 -9.17
C LEU A 101 3.57 9.35 -8.78
N VAL A 102 3.00 8.91 -7.66
CA VAL A 102 3.07 7.51 -7.20
C VAL A 102 2.43 6.56 -8.20
N VAL A 103 1.24 6.91 -8.70
CA VAL A 103 0.54 6.13 -9.74
C VAL A 103 1.35 6.04 -11.02
N LYS A 104 2.01 7.13 -11.42
CA LYS A 104 2.87 7.14 -12.61
C LYS A 104 4.08 6.23 -12.43
N VAL A 105 4.68 6.21 -11.24
CA VAL A 105 5.73 5.24 -10.89
C VAL A 105 5.20 3.81 -11.01
N TRP A 106 4.02 3.52 -10.47
CA TRP A 106 3.40 2.20 -10.56
C TRP A 106 3.11 1.78 -12.00
N SER A 107 2.59 2.68 -12.84
CA SER A 107 2.15 2.36 -14.20
C SER A 107 3.30 2.22 -15.19
N GLU A 108 4.26 3.16 -15.18
CA GLU A 108 5.31 3.25 -16.19
C GLU A 108 6.49 2.30 -15.94
N TYR A 109 6.81 2.03 -14.67
CA TYR A 109 8.08 1.36 -14.35
C TYR A 109 7.90 -0.03 -13.74
N PHE A 110 6.75 -0.35 -13.14
CA PHE A 110 6.67 -1.52 -12.24
C PHE A 110 5.35 -2.28 -12.25
N SER A 111 4.49 -2.04 -13.23
CA SER A 111 3.16 -2.65 -13.27
C SER A 111 3.15 -4.15 -13.53
N ASP A 112 4.28 -4.80 -13.82
CA ASP A 112 4.24 -6.21 -14.23
C ASP A 112 4.07 -7.18 -13.05
N ASN A 113 4.59 -6.84 -11.87
CA ASN A 113 4.53 -7.75 -10.72
C ASN A 113 3.23 -7.65 -9.92
N MET A 114 2.48 -6.54 -10.00
CA MET A 114 1.24 -6.33 -9.25
C MET A 114 0.00 -6.68 -10.09
N CYS A 115 -0.74 -7.71 -9.69
CA CYS A 115 -1.96 -8.14 -10.41
C CYS A 115 -3.23 -7.40 -9.96
N LYS A 116 -3.35 -7.06 -8.67
CA LYS A 116 -4.47 -6.27 -8.13
C LYS A 116 -4.08 -5.33 -6.99
N LEU A 117 -4.83 -4.23 -6.91
CA LEU A 117 -4.87 -3.31 -5.78
C LEU A 117 -6.28 -3.36 -5.18
N LEU A 118 -6.41 -4.00 -4.02
CA LEU A 118 -7.67 -4.17 -3.29
C LEU A 118 -7.82 -3.00 -2.32
N LEU A 119 -8.80 -2.12 -2.57
CA LEU A 119 -9.06 -0.95 -1.74
C LEU A 119 -10.20 -1.26 -0.77
N ILE A 120 -9.90 -1.19 0.54
CA ILE A 120 -10.86 -1.46 1.62
C ILE A 120 -11.13 -0.18 2.42
N ASN A 121 -12.24 -0.16 3.15
CA ASN A 121 -12.67 0.95 4.00
C ASN A 121 -12.64 2.34 3.30
N PRO A 122 -13.28 2.50 2.13
CA PRO A 122 -13.27 3.78 1.42
C PRO A 122 -13.93 4.90 2.25
N PRO A 123 -13.38 6.14 2.28
CA PRO A 123 -13.89 7.24 3.09
C PRO A 123 -15.17 7.90 2.53
N GLY A 124 -15.99 7.17 1.78
CA GLY A 124 -17.17 7.67 1.10
C GLY A 124 -17.76 6.67 0.11
N ILE A 125 -18.56 7.16 -0.83
CA ILE A 125 -19.23 6.30 -1.82
C ILE A 125 -18.22 5.82 -2.87
N VAL A 126 -18.17 4.50 -3.10
CA VAL A 126 -17.27 3.84 -4.07
C VAL A 126 -17.32 4.47 -5.47
N SER A 127 -18.50 4.90 -5.94
CA SER A 127 -18.65 5.54 -7.25
C SER A 127 -17.85 6.85 -7.40
N LEU A 128 -17.70 7.62 -6.33
CA LEU A 128 -16.88 8.83 -6.31
C LEU A 128 -15.38 8.46 -6.32
N MET A 129 -14.99 7.45 -5.56
CA MET A 129 -13.61 6.94 -5.56
C MET A 129 -13.17 6.44 -6.94
N PHE A 130 -14.06 5.76 -7.68
CA PHE A 130 -13.80 5.36 -9.06
C PHE A 130 -13.62 6.57 -9.99
N LYS A 131 -14.42 7.64 -9.82
CA LYS A 131 -14.25 8.88 -10.61
C LYS A 131 -12.88 9.52 -10.36
N ILE A 132 -12.48 9.62 -9.09
CA ILE A 132 -11.16 10.15 -8.70
C ILE A 132 -10.04 9.25 -9.25
N SER A 133 -10.20 7.93 -9.18
CA SER A 133 -9.19 6.99 -9.69
C SER A 133 -8.98 7.13 -11.20
N LYS A 134 -10.05 7.24 -11.99
CA LYS A 134 -9.97 7.50 -13.44
C LYS A 134 -9.33 8.83 -13.79
N PHE A 135 -9.40 9.80 -12.88
CA PHE A 135 -8.73 11.07 -13.06
C PHE A 135 -7.23 10.96 -12.82
N ILE A 136 -6.82 10.22 -11.78
CA ILE A 136 -5.43 10.09 -11.34
C ILE A 136 -4.65 9.08 -12.18
N MET A 137 -5.30 7.99 -12.62
CA MET A 137 -4.68 6.78 -13.15
C MET A 137 -5.06 6.49 -14.61
N ASP A 138 -4.17 5.81 -15.33
CA ASP A 138 -4.43 5.29 -16.68
C ASP A 138 -5.36 4.06 -16.65
N SER A 139 -5.91 3.68 -17.82
CA SER A 139 -6.88 2.60 -17.93
C SER A 139 -6.34 1.22 -17.53
N ARG A 140 -5.05 0.93 -17.79
CA ARG A 140 -4.41 -0.33 -17.38
C ARG A 140 -4.38 -0.40 -15.86
N THR A 141 -3.97 0.68 -15.19
CA THR A 141 -3.92 0.76 -13.72
C THR A 141 -5.32 0.70 -13.10
N VAL A 142 -6.30 1.43 -13.65
CA VAL A 142 -7.70 1.39 -13.19
C VAL A 142 -8.28 -0.03 -13.26
N SER A 143 -7.95 -0.81 -14.30
CA SER A 143 -8.45 -2.19 -14.41
C SER A 143 -7.93 -3.13 -13.32
N LYS A 144 -6.85 -2.76 -12.62
CA LYS A 144 -6.29 -3.50 -11.50
C LYS A 144 -6.88 -3.13 -10.15
N LEU A 145 -7.71 -2.09 -10.08
CA LEU A 145 -8.36 -1.70 -8.84
C LEU A 145 -9.58 -2.57 -8.56
N ALA A 146 -9.77 -2.94 -7.30
CA ALA A 146 -11.02 -3.46 -6.79
C ALA A 146 -11.38 -2.70 -5.51
N PHE A 147 -12.45 -1.91 -5.56
CA PHE A 147 -13.01 -1.29 -4.37
C PHE A 147 -13.95 -2.29 -3.71
N LEU A 148 -13.65 -2.69 -2.48
CA LEU A 148 -14.45 -3.64 -1.72
C LEU A 148 -15.38 -2.86 -0.78
N ASN A 149 -16.65 -3.26 -0.74
CA ASN A 149 -17.62 -2.64 0.17
C ASN A 149 -17.60 -3.32 1.54
N ASP A 150 -17.32 -4.62 1.55
CA ASP A 150 -17.18 -5.42 2.76
C ASP A 150 -15.81 -6.11 2.82
N LEU A 151 -15.24 -6.25 4.02
CA LEU A 151 -13.95 -6.90 4.24
C LEU A 151 -14.00 -8.39 3.88
N SER A 152 -15.15 -9.06 3.99
CA SER A 152 -15.31 -10.46 3.60
C SER A 152 -15.02 -10.69 2.12
N GLU A 153 -15.19 -9.65 1.27
CA GLU A 153 -14.89 -9.73 -0.16
C GLU A 153 -13.40 -10.01 -0.45
N LEU A 154 -12.49 -9.77 0.52
CA LEU A 154 -11.08 -10.15 0.38
C LEU A 154 -10.91 -11.64 0.10
N GLN A 155 -11.79 -12.49 0.64
CA GLN A 155 -11.77 -13.94 0.43
C GLN A 155 -12.11 -14.36 -1.02
N ASN A 156 -12.69 -13.45 -1.82
CA ASN A 156 -12.87 -13.68 -3.26
C ASN A 156 -11.55 -13.59 -4.04
N TYR A 157 -10.51 -13.01 -3.45
CA TYR A 157 -9.23 -12.76 -4.09
C TYR A 157 -8.06 -13.50 -3.44
N LEU A 158 -8.13 -13.74 -2.13
CA LEU A 158 -7.02 -14.23 -1.33
C LEU A 158 -7.47 -15.35 -0.39
N GLU A 159 -6.60 -16.34 -0.19
CA GLU A 159 -6.78 -17.38 0.83
C GLU A 159 -6.65 -16.79 2.25
N PRO A 160 -7.39 -17.30 3.26
CA PRO A 160 -7.44 -16.72 4.60
C PRO A 160 -6.08 -16.50 5.28
N GLN A 161 -5.11 -17.39 5.05
CA GLN A 161 -3.76 -17.28 5.62
C GLN A 161 -2.92 -16.14 5.07
N ALA A 162 -3.33 -15.54 3.96
CA ALA A 162 -2.69 -14.37 3.37
C ALA A 162 -3.41 -13.06 3.74
N ILE A 163 -4.54 -13.15 4.42
CA ILE A 163 -5.34 -12.00 4.85
C ILE A 163 -5.03 -11.70 6.33
N PRO A 164 -4.73 -10.45 6.73
CA PRO A 164 -4.58 -10.06 8.13
C PRO A 164 -5.80 -10.42 8.98
N VAL A 165 -5.58 -10.80 10.24
CA VAL A 165 -6.68 -11.13 11.18
C VAL A 165 -7.68 -9.99 11.34
N GLU A 166 -7.18 -8.75 11.42
CA GLU A 166 -7.98 -7.53 11.49
C GLU A 166 -8.91 -7.32 10.28
N TYR A 167 -8.67 -8.01 9.17
CA TYR A 167 -9.50 -7.99 7.96
C TYR A 167 -10.23 -9.32 7.73
N GLY A 168 -10.31 -10.19 8.74
CA GLY A 168 -11.08 -11.44 8.71
C GLY A 168 -10.31 -12.67 8.21
N GLY A 169 -8.98 -12.59 8.11
CA GLY A 169 -8.12 -13.73 7.78
C GLY A 169 -7.44 -14.37 9.00
N THR A 170 -6.28 -14.98 8.78
CA THR A 170 -5.49 -15.64 9.83
C THR A 170 -4.02 -15.18 9.91
N TRP A 171 -3.57 -14.27 9.04
CA TRP A 171 -2.21 -13.74 9.09
C TRP A 171 -2.00 -12.81 10.30
N ARG A 172 -0.96 -13.13 11.09
CA ARG A 172 -0.39 -12.31 12.17
C ARG A 172 1.11 -12.15 11.94
N ASP A 173 1.68 -11.02 12.35
CA ASP A 173 3.12 -10.77 12.24
C ASP A 173 3.84 -10.89 13.58
N ASP A 174 4.39 -12.09 13.81
CA ASP A 174 5.18 -12.41 15.00
C ASP A 174 6.65 -11.99 14.88
N SER A 175 7.07 -11.38 13.76
CA SER A 175 8.47 -10.98 13.55
C SER A 175 8.88 -9.71 14.33
N GLY A 176 7.92 -9.07 15.02
CA GLY A 176 8.10 -7.77 15.67
C GLY A 176 8.11 -6.60 14.69
N PHE A 177 7.72 -6.82 13.43
CA PHE A 177 7.57 -5.73 12.48
C PHE A 177 6.25 -4.98 12.73
N ALA A 178 5.18 -5.65 13.15
CA ALA A 178 3.97 -5.05 13.70
C ALA A 178 4.04 -4.80 15.23
N HIS A 179 3.42 -3.72 15.68
CA HIS A 179 3.21 -3.44 17.11
C HIS A 179 1.77 -2.96 17.37
N PRO A 180 0.97 -3.68 18.20
CA PRO A 180 1.24 -5.00 18.79
C PRO A 180 1.34 -6.13 17.74
N PRO A 181 1.92 -7.31 18.06
CA PRO A 181 2.23 -8.40 17.12
C PRO A 181 1.00 -9.02 16.42
N GLU A 182 -0.20 -8.61 16.81
CA GLU A 182 -1.45 -9.06 16.21
C GLU A 182 -1.76 -8.38 14.86
N GLY A 183 -1.13 -7.23 14.57
CA GLY A 183 -1.22 -6.56 13.27
C GLY A 183 -0.22 -7.13 12.27
N CYS A 184 -0.30 -6.68 11.01
CA CYS A 184 0.70 -6.98 9.98
C CYS A 184 1.56 -5.76 9.59
N THR A 185 1.23 -4.58 10.12
CA THR A 185 1.87 -3.30 9.81
C THR A 185 2.49 -2.66 11.04
N ARG A 186 3.56 -1.89 10.83
CA ARG A 186 4.15 -1.02 11.87
C ARG A 186 3.13 0.04 12.29
N PRO A 187 3.10 0.47 13.57
CA PRO A 187 2.39 1.69 13.93
C PRO A 187 3.03 2.89 13.22
N LEU A 188 2.20 3.85 12.85
CA LEU A 188 2.67 5.10 12.27
C LEU A 188 3.55 5.86 13.27
N GLN A 189 4.71 6.35 12.81
CA GLN A 189 5.49 7.33 13.55
C GLN A 189 5.14 8.75 13.12
N PRO A 190 4.52 9.58 13.99
CA PRO A 190 4.23 10.96 13.66
C PRO A 190 5.51 11.74 13.35
N VAL A 191 5.42 12.60 12.33
CA VAL A 191 6.54 13.42 11.85
C VAL A 191 7.13 14.33 12.96
N LEU A 192 6.33 14.68 13.97
CA LEU A 192 6.70 15.55 15.09
C LEU A 192 7.28 14.80 16.31
N SER A 193 7.44 13.48 16.23
CA SER A 193 8.06 12.72 17.32
C SER A 193 9.47 13.25 17.62
N VAL A 194 9.85 13.24 18.90
CA VAL A 194 11.10 13.82 19.42
C VAL A 194 12.34 13.30 18.69
N ASP A 195 12.30 12.05 18.22
CA ASP A 195 13.36 11.39 17.46
C ASP A 195 13.62 11.99 16.06
N HIS A 196 12.71 12.84 15.58
CA HIS A 196 12.71 13.37 14.21
C HIS A 196 12.81 14.90 14.14
N ARG A 197 12.89 15.59 15.30
CA ARG A 197 13.31 16.99 15.31
C ARG A 197 14.79 16.99 14.98
N GLY A 198 15.15 17.43 13.78
CA GLY A 198 16.55 17.68 13.42
C GLY A 198 17.17 18.52 14.54
N VAL A 199 18.30 18.05 15.08
CA VAL A 199 19.06 18.82 16.07
C VAL A 199 19.40 20.15 15.39
N SER A 200 18.84 21.23 15.93
CA SER A 200 19.06 22.60 15.45
C SER A 200 20.51 23.01 15.55
#